data_AF-A0A538CD10-F1
#
_entry.id   AF-A0A538CD10-F1
#
_cell.length_a   1.000
_cell.length_b   1.000
_cell.length_c   1.000
_cell.angle_alpha   90.00
_cell.angle_beta   90.00
_cell.angle_gamma   90.00
#
_symmetry.space_group_name_H-M   'P 1'
#
loop_
_entity.id
_entity.type
_entity.pdbx_description
1 polymer ?
#
loop_
_entity_poly.entity_id
_entity_poly.type
_entity_poly.pdbx_seq_one_letter_code
_entity_poly.pdbx_strand_id
1 'polypeptide(L)' 'EDHIRLLARFSQSVVLAFDSDEAGARAAERAFPFFEQYPVELAVLILPEGLDPADFVLARGEQAGEELTILAER' A
#
# COMPACT_ATOMS: atom_id res chain seq x y z
N GLU A 1 4.82 13.27 6.48
CA GLU A 1 5.92 13.85 5.69
C GLU A 1 7.24 13.12 5.91
N ASP A 2 7.73 13.00 7.15
CA ASP A 2 9.04 12.37 7.43
C ASP A 2 9.18 10.90 6.99
N HIS A 3 8.12 10.09 7.09
CA HIS A 3 8.18 8.68 6.70
C HIS A 3 8.31 8.47 5.19
N ILE A 4 7.62 9.26 4.36
CA ILE A 4 7.71 9.14 2.89
C ILE A 4 9.10 9.54 2.41
N ARG A 5 9.67 10.62 2.97
CA ARG A 5 11.05 11.02 2.67
C ARG A 5 12.06 9.93 3.03
N LEU A 6 11.83 9.20 4.12
CA LEU A 6 12.69 8.08 4.50
C LEU A 6 12.56 6.93 3.49
N LEU A 7 11.34 6.54 3.15
CA LEU A 7 11.05 5.46 2.19
C LEU A 7 11.63 5.76 0.80
N ALA A 8 11.59 7.02 0.36
CA ALA A 8 12.17 7.49 -0.90
C ALA A 8 13.68 7.17 -1.05
N ARG A 9 14.39 6.96 0.06
CA ARG A 9 15.82 6.59 0.05
C ARG A 9 16.04 5.11 -0.24
N PHE A 10 15.02 4.29 -0.06
CA PHE A 10 15.08 2.82 -0.21
C PHE A 10 14.36 2.35 -1.46
N SER A 11 13.28 3.02 -1.86
CA SER A 11 12.50 2.67 -3.05
C SER A 11 11.84 3.89 -3.67
N GLN A 12 11.71 3.86 -5.00
CA GLN A 12 10.90 4.81 -5.75
C GLN A 12 9.43 4.36 -5.86
N SER A 13 9.12 3.11 -5.51
CA SER A 13 7.76 2.58 -5.51
C SER A 13 7.38 2.06 -4.12
N VAL A 14 6.25 2.52 -3.60
CA VAL A 14 5.73 2.19 -2.27
C VAL A 14 4.28 1.79 -2.41
N VAL A 15 3.94 0.61 -1.94
CA VAL A 15 2.56 0.12 -1.91
C VAL A 15 2.08 0.13 -0.46
N LEU A 16 0.98 0.84 -0.20
CA LEU A 16 0.34 0.87 1.10
C LEU A 16 -0.83 -0.11 1.11
N ALA A 17 -0.72 -1.16 1.93
CA ALA A 17 -1.83 -2.04 2.23
C ALA A 17 -2.55 -1.51 3.48
N PHE A 18 -3.79 -1.03 3.30
CA PHE A 18 -4.65 -0.58 4.40
C PHE A 18 -5.78 -1.59 4.62
N ASP A 19 -6.37 -1.54 5.80
CA ASP A 19 -7.56 -2.32 6.14
C ASP A 19 -8.71 -1.98 5.18
N SER A 20 -9.53 -2.97 4.84
CA SER A 20 -10.54 -2.90 3.78
C SER A 20 -11.76 -2.00 4.11
N ASP A 21 -11.60 -0.97 4.92
CA ASP A 21 -12.64 0.02 5.19
C ASP A 21 -12.34 1.36 4.47
N GLU A 22 -13.30 2.28 4.50
CA GLU A 22 -13.20 3.61 3.89
C GLU A 22 -11.92 4.40 4.24
N ALA A 23 -11.08 3.95 5.18
CA ALA A 23 -9.77 4.53 5.47
C ALA A 23 -8.80 4.46 4.29
N GLY A 24 -8.84 3.41 3.45
CA GLY A 24 -7.88 3.22 2.35
C GLY A 24 -7.94 4.35 1.30
N ALA A 25 -9.14 4.70 0.84
CA ALA A 25 -9.33 5.77 -0.15
C ALA A 25 -8.94 7.16 0.41
N ARG A 26 -9.34 7.45 1.66
CA ARG A 26 -8.98 8.72 2.32
C ARG A 26 -7.48 8.83 2.60
N ALA A 27 -6.80 7.70 2.83
CA ALA A 27 -5.35 7.68 3.02
C ALA A 27 -4.60 7.93 1.70
N ALA A 28 -5.09 7.39 0.58
CA ALA A 28 -4.57 7.69 -0.76
C ALA A 28 -4.65 9.19 -1.08
N GLU A 29 -5.81 9.81 -0.83
CA GLU A 29 -6.01 11.25 -1.05
C GLU A 29 -5.05 12.11 -0.21
N ARG A 30 -4.80 11.73 1.05
CA ARG A 30 -3.83 12.41 1.91
C ARG A 30 -2.38 12.21 1.45
N ALA A 31 -2.11 11.14 0.70
CA ALA A 31 -0.78 10.86 0.18
C ALA A 31 -0.47 11.64 -1.11
N PHE A 32 -1.51 12.06 -1.84
CA PHE A 32 -1.40 12.76 -3.13
C PHE A 32 -0.46 13.98 -3.13
N PRO A 33 -0.52 14.90 -2.13
CA PRO A 33 0.38 16.07 -2.10
C PRO A 33 1.87 15.71 -1.95
N PHE A 34 2.20 14.52 -1.44
CA PHE A 34 3.59 14.10 -1.28
C PHE A 34 4.24 13.64 -2.58
N PHE A 35 3.46 13.26 -3.60
CA PHE A 35 3.98 12.93 -4.94
C PHE A 35 4.60 14.14 -5.63
N GLU A 36 4.06 15.34 -5.39
CA GLU A 36 4.62 16.57 -5.97
C GLU A 36 5.94 16.96 -5.29
N GLN A 37 6.14 16.52 -4.03
CA GLN A 37 7.31 16.88 -3.23
C GLN A 37 8.45 15.86 -3.31
N TYR A 38 8.15 14.59 -3.56
CA TYR A 38 9.13 13.50 -3.59
C TYR A 38 8.89 12.59 -4.80
N PRO A 39 9.95 12.14 -5.52
CA PRO A 39 9.83 11.26 -6.68
C PRO A 39 9.57 9.81 -6.24
N VAL A 40 8.45 9.58 -5.56
CA VAL A 40 8.01 8.27 -5.08
C VAL A 40 6.61 8.01 -5.63
N GLU A 41 6.47 6.89 -6.32
CA GLU A 41 5.20 6.33 -6.74
C GLU A 41 4.56 5.62 -5.55
N LEU A 42 3.35 6.03 -5.19
CA LEU A 42 2.64 5.51 -4.04
C LEU A 42 1.31 4.89 -4.47
N ALA A 43 1.18 3.57 -4.37
CA ALA A 43 -0.06 2.87 -4.67
C ALA A 43 -0.77 2.51 -3.37
N VAL A 44 -2.10 2.44 -3.41
CA VAL A 44 -2.89 1.87 -2.31
C VAL A 44 -3.47 0.55 -2.77
N LEU A 45 -3.10 -0.51 -2.05
CA LEU A 45 -3.60 -1.85 -2.28
C LEU A 45 -4.92 -2.02 -1.54
N ILE A 46 -5.98 -2.34 -2.30
CA ILE A 46 -7.29 -2.70 -1.75
C ILE A 46 -7.35 -4.22 -1.66
N LEU A 47 -7.38 -4.72 -0.42
CA LEU A 47 -7.56 -6.14 -0.15
C LEU A 47 -9.03 -6.56 -0.35
N PRO A 48 -9.30 -7.86 -0.61
CA PRO A 48 -10.66 -8.38 -0.67
C PRO A 48 -11.47 -8.02 0.59
N GLU A 49 -12.78 -7.76 0.43
CA GLU A 49 -13.66 -7.24 1.48
C GLU A 49 -13.53 -8.01 2.81
N GLY A 50 -13.31 -7.25 3.89
CA GLY A 50 -13.29 -7.73 5.26
C GLY A 50 -11.97 -8.31 5.72
N LEU A 51 -10.91 -8.25 4.91
CA LEU A 51 -9.57 -8.71 5.28
C LEU A 51 -8.62 -7.53 5.50
N ASP A 52 -7.88 -7.61 6.61
CA ASP A 52 -6.68 -6.79 6.81
C ASP A 52 -5.44 -7.49 6.19
N PRO A 53 -4.28 -6.81 6.11
CA PRO A 53 -3.07 -7.42 5.57
C PRO A 53 -2.59 -8.67 6.33
N ALA A 54 -2.81 -8.74 7.64
CA ALA A 54 -2.41 -9.88 8.45
C ALA A 54 -3.32 -11.09 8.18
N ASP A 55 -4.63 -10.88 8.14
CA ASP A 55 -5.64 -11.89 7.81
C ASP A 55 -5.44 -12.42 6.38
N PHE A 56 -5.11 -11.53 5.44
CA PHE A 56 -4.77 -11.93 4.08
C PHE A 56 -3.57 -12.89 4.05
N VAL A 57 -2.50 -12.53 4.77
CA VAL A 57 -1.29 -13.36 4.86
C VAL A 57 -1.58 -14.68 5.58
N LEU A 58 -2.35 -14.66 6.67
CA LEU A 58 -2.74 -15.86 7.40
C LEU A 58 -3.60 -16.80 6.56
N ALA A 59 -4.51 -16.26 5.74
CA ALA A 59 -5.39 -17.05 4.89
C ALA A 59 -4.69 -17.64 3.66
N ARG A 60 -3.65 -16.98 3.13
CA ARG A 60 -2.93 -17.40 1.90
C ARG A 60 -1.60 -18.09 2.17
N GLY A 61 -1.02 -17.93 3.36
CA GLY A 61 0.26 -18.51 3.72
C GLY A 61 1.39 -18.02 2.81
N GLU A 62 2.20 -18.95 2.31
CA GLU A 62 3.38 -18.64 1.47
C GLU A 62 3.02 -17.91 0.16
N GLN A 63 1.79 -18.06 -0.34
CA GLN A 63 1.33 -17.43 -1.57
C GLN A 63 0.98 -15.94 -1.40
N ALA A 64 0.86 -15.47 -0.15
CA ALA A 64 0.42 -14.11 0.13
C ALA A 64 1.32 -13.06 -0.52
N GLY A 65 2.66 -13.24 -0.48
CA GLY A 65 3.59 -12.27 -1.03
C GLY A 65 3.45 -12.09 -2.55
N GLU A 66 3.27 -13.18 -3.27
CA GLU A 66 3.07 -13.17 -4.73
C GLU A 66 1.71 -12.55 -5.09
N GLU A 67 0.63 -12.93 -4.39
CA GLU A 67 -0.69 -12.35 -4.59
C GLU A 67 -0.74 -10.84 -4.29
N LEU A 68 -0.09 -10.38 -3.20
CA LEU A 68 0.00 -8.96 -2.86
C LEU A 68 0.74 -8.17 -3.95
N THR A 69 1.79 -8.75 -4.54
CA THR A 69 2.56 -8.13 -5.62
C THR A 69 1.68 -7.97 -6.86
N ILE A 70 1.00 -9.04 -7.27
CA ILE A 70 0.08 -9.02 -8.42
C ILE A 70 -1.05 -8.01 -8.22
N LEU A 71 -1.61 -7.92 -7.02
CA LEU A 71 -2.67 -6.96 -6.73
C LEU A 71 -2.16 -5.50 -6.71
N ALA A 72 -0.90 -5.28 -6.34
CA ALA A 72 -0.30 -3.95 -6.32
C ALA A 72 0.10 -3.43 -7.71
N GLU A 73 0.35 -4.33 -8.66
CA GLU A 73 0.68 -4.00 -10.06
C GLU A 73 -0.55 -3.77 -10.95
N ARG A 74 -1.77 -3.94 -10.41
CA ARG A 74 -3.05 -3.76 -11.10
C ARG A 74 -3.63 -2.36 -10.93
#